data_AF-A0A1A8N8Z9-F1
#
_entry.id   AF-A0A1A8N8Z9-F1
#
_cell.length_a   1.000
_cell.length_b   1.000
_cell.length_c   1.000
_cell.angle_alpha   90.00
_cell.angle_beta   90.00
_cell.angle_gamma   90.00
#
_symmetry.space_group_name_H-M   'P 1'
#
loop_
_entity.id
_entity.type
_entity.pdbx_description
1 polymer ?
#
loop_
_entity_poly.entity_id
_entity_poly.type
_entity_poly.pdbx_seq_one_letter_code
_entity_poly.pdbx_strand_id
1 'polypeptide(L)' 'DVVSHNCVVIFSKTTCPYCKMAKNVFNEIGATYKVIELDQHNDGRRLQEALAQMT' A
#
# COMPACT_ATOMS: atom_id res chain seq x y z
N ASP A 1 -11.30 4.22 7.70
CA ASP A 1 -11.04 3.08 8.61
C ASP A 1 -9.74 2.30 8.40
N VAL A 2 -9.28 2.02 7.17
CA VAL A 2 -8.10 1.15 7.00
C VAL A 2 -6.79 1.81 7.49
N VAL A 3 -6.62 3.10 7.27
CA VAL A 3 -5.42 3.84 7.75
C VAL A 3 -5.47 4.10 9.27
N SER A 4 -6.66 4.20 9.86
CA SER A 4 -6.81 4.50 11.29
C SER A 4 -6.61 3.29 12.20
N HIS A 5 -6.79 2.07 11.68
CA HIS A 5 -6.65 0.82 12.44
C HIS A 5 -5.35 0.07 12.17
N ASN A 6 -4.52 0.54 11.23
CA ASN A 6 -3.24 -0.08 10.91
C ASN A 6 -2.13 0.96 11.06
N CYS A 7 -1.13 0.67 11.88
CA CYS A 7 0.03 1.56 12.07
C CYS A 7 0.79 1.81 10.77
N VAL A 8 0.77 0.86 9.84
CA VAL A 8 1.42 0.97 8.53
C VAL A 8 0.48 0.42 7.45
N VAL A 9 0.23 1.24 6.42
CA VAL A 9 -0.51 0.84 5.21
C VAL A 9 0.38 1.07 3.99
N ILE A 10 0.56 0.02 3.19
CA ILE A 10 1.33 0.07 1.94
C ILE A 10 0.35 0.03 0.76
N PHE A 11 0.23 1.15 0.06
CA PHE A 11 -0.45 1.21 -1.23
C PHE A 11 0.52 0.73 -2.32
N SER A 12 0.14 -0.31 -3.05
CA SER A 12 1.03 -1.06 -3.95
C SER A 12 0.35 -1.33 -5.29
N LYS A 13 1.14 -1.77 -6.28
CA LYS A 13 0.65 -2.43 -7.50
C LYS A 13 1.33 -3.79 -7.64
N THR A 14 0.60 -4.82 -8.05
CA THR A 14 1.13 -6.20 -8.08
C THR A 14 2.33 -6.38 -9.00
N THR A 15 2.40 -5.60 -10.08
CA THR A 15 3.48 -5.63 -11.08
C THR A 15 4.67 -4.74 -10.72
N CYS A 16 4.63 -3.99 -9.61
CA CYS A 16 5.67 -3.03 -9.27
C CYS A 16 6.84 -3.70 -8.50
N PRO A 17 8.07 -3.71 -9.05
CA PRO A 17 9.22 -4.28 -8.37
C PRO A 17 9.62 -3.51 -7.12
N TYR A 18 9.46 -2.18 -7.11
CA TYR A 18 9.76 -1.34 -5.94
C TYR A 18 8.83 -1.63 -4.76
N CYS A 19 7.54 -1.92 -5.03
CA CYS A 19 6.60 -2.30 -3.97
C CYS A 19 7.01 -3.62 -3.31
N LYS A 20 7.58 -4.57 -4.07
CA LYS A 20 8.12 -5.82 -3.51
C LYS A 20 9.32 -5.56 -2.60
N MET A 21 10.24 -4.67 -3.00
CA MET A 21 11.37 -4.28 -2.16
C MET A 21 10.91 -3.66 -0.84
N ALA A 22 9.97 -2.71 -0.88
CA ALA A 22 9.44 -2.09 0.33
C ALA A 22 8.80 -3.12 1.27
N LYS A 23 7.94 -4.01 0.75
CA LYS A 23 7.32 -5.09 1.53
C LYS A 23 8.34 -6.01 2.19
N ASN A 24 9.41 -6.35 1.48
CA ASN A 24 10.48 -7.19 2.04
C ASN A 24 11.16 -6.53 3.24
N VAL A 25 11.45 -5.23 3.18
CA VAL A 25 12.01 -4.49 4.32
C VAL A 25 11.08 -4.54 5.53
N PHE A 26 9.77 -4.32 5.33
CA PHE A 26 8.80 -4.41 6.43
C PHE A 26 8.67 -5.84 7.00
N ASN A 27 8.82 -6.87 6.16
CA ASN A 27 8.85 -8.26 6.60
C ASN A 27 10.11 -8.57 7.41
N GLU A 28 11.28 -8.09 6.99
CA GLU A 28 12.57 -8.32 7.65
C GLU A 28 12.60 -7.72 9.06
N ILE A 29 11.99 -6.55 9.25
CA ILE A 29 11.87 -5.91 10.57
C ILE A 29 10.73 -6.48 11.42
N GLY A 30 9.96 -7.45 10.90
CA GLY A 30 8.82 -8.04 11.60
C GLY A 30 7.65 -7.09 11.83
N ALA A 31 7.55 -6.01 11.05
CA ALA A 31 6.48 -5.03 11.20
C ALA A 31 5.16 -5.58 10.64
N THR A 32 4.07 -5.36 11.37
CA THR A 32 2.73 -5.63 10.82
C THR A 32 2.29 -4.45 9.96
N TYR A 33 1.90 -4.75 8.72
CA TYR A 33 1.39 -3.74 7.79
C TYR A 33 0.22 -4.29 6.98
N LYS A 34 -0.66 -3.39 6.53
CA LYS A 34 -1.74 -3.72 5.59
C LYS A 34 -1.32 -3.34 4.18
N VAL A 35 -1.47 -4.27 3.23
CA VAL A 35 -1.27 -3.98 1.81
C VAL A 35 -2.61 -3.71 1.14
N ILE A 36 -2.65 -2.66 0.30
CA ILE A 36 -3.75 -2.38 -0.61
C ILE A 36 -3.18 -2.35 -2.03
N GLU A 37 -3.55 -3.35 -2.84
CA GLU A 37 -3.15 -3.43 -4.24
C GLU A 37 -4.12 -2.61 -5.10
N LEU A 38 -3.66 -1.45 -5.57
CA LEU A 38 -4.46 -0.48 -6.31
C LEU A 38 -4.92 -1.01 -7.67
N ASP A 39 -4.15 -1.90 -8.30
CA ASP A 39 -4.47 -2.49 -9.60
C ASP A 39 -5.53 -3.61 -9.52
N GLN A 40 -5.79 -4.13 -8.32
CA GLN A 40 -6.80 -5.16 -8.07
C GLN A 40 -8.01 -4.63 -7.29
N HIS A 41 -7.95 -3.39 -6.82
CA HIS A 41 -9.02 -2.76 -6.06
C HIS A 41 -10.03 -2.11 -7.01
N ASN A 42 -11.33 -2.36 -6.79
CA ASN A 42 -12.42 -1.83 -7.63
C ASN A 42 -12.35 -0.29 -7.77
N ASP A 43 -12.02 0.41 -6.69
CA ASP A 43 -11.84 1.87 -6.66
C ASP A 43 -10.37 2.33 -6.77
N GLY A 44 -9.47 1.45 -7.24
CA GLY A 44 -8.03 1.68 -7.23
C GLY A 44 -7.59 2.99 -7.90
N ARG A 45 -8.25 3.40 -8.99
CA ARG A 45 -7.98 4.65 -9.68
C ARG A 45 -8.33 5.87 -8.84
N ARG A 46 -9.52 5.90 -8.24
CA ARG A 46 -9.95 7.00 -7.35
C ARG A 46 -9.05 7.11 -6.12
N LEU A 47 -8.65 5.96 -5.58
CA LEU A 47 -7.73 5.91 -4.46
C LEU A 47 -6.34 6.43 -4.84
N GLN A 48 -5.84 6.07 -6.02
CA GLN A 48 -4.56 6.60 -6.53
C GLN A 48 -4.62 8.12 -6.75
N GLU A 49 -5.73 8.64 -7.27
CA GLU A 49 -5.95 10.09 -7.45
C GLU A 49 -5.99 10.82 -6.10
N ALA A 50 -6.69 10.28 -5.11
CA ALA A 50 -6.75 10.84 -3.76
C ALA A 50 -5.37 10.84 -3.08
N LEU A 51 -4.61 9.74 -3.20
CA LEU A 51 -3.25 9.64 -2.66
C LEU A 51 -2.32 10.69 -3.29
N ALA A 52 -2.43 10.92 -4.61
CA ALA A 52 -1.64 11.92 -5.31
C ALA A 52 -1.93 13.36 -4.85
N GLN A 53 -3.09 13.64 -4.25
CA GLN A 53 -3.40 14.95 -3.67
C GLN A 53 -2.84 15.14 -2.26
N MET A 54 -2.43 14.04 -1.60
CA MET A 54 -1.92 14.04 -0.23
C MET A 54 -0.39 13.97 -0.16
N THR A 55 0.28 13.75 -1.28
CA THR A 55 1.74 13.66 -1.45
C THR A 55 2.28 14.80 -2.29
#